data_AF-A0A958MAW7-F1
#
_entry.id   AF-A0A958MAW7-F1
#
_cell.length_a   1.000
_cell.length_b   1.000
_cell.length_c   1.000
_cell.angle_alpha   90.00
_cell.angle_beta   90.00
_cell.angle_gamma   90.00
#
_symmetry.space_group_name_H-M   'P 1'
#
loop_
_entity.id
_entity.type
_entity.pdbx_description
1 polymer ?
#
loop_
_entity_poly.entity_id
_entity_poly.type
_entity_poly.pdbx_seq_one_letter_code
_entity_poly.pdbx_strand_id
1 'polypeptide(L)'
;IMTIHKAKGLEFPVVIYPFAHTGIYDELYPRIWFPLDEADYGIPHALLNKNRDIRELGDEAAGLYDDFQSKLELDQFNILYVALTRAVERLYIITKKDTDARGAEKRNCFSGLFIHYLKSESLWNETETEYTFGTPVRSSPEKPSGIRPKTLPFMTHPLFKDRLRVVTRAGSLWDALQPPAERIKRYRHLLSGIVSASDVSRVIRTAFETGAI
;
A
#
# COMPACT_ATOMS: atom_id res chain seq x y z
N ILE A 1 6.88 3.64 0.41
CA ILE A 1 5.56 3.42 -0.23
C ILE A 1 4.95 2.17 0.39
N MET A 2 3.72 2.23 0.89
CA MET A 2 3.03 1.10 1.53
C MET A 2 1.53 1.17 1.26
N THR A 3 0.82 0.07 1.49
CA THR A 3 -0.64 0.02 1.37
C THR A 3 -1.31 0.60 2.61
N ILE A 4 -2.55 1.07 2.48
CA ILE A 4 -3.35 1.63 3.59
C ILE A 4 -3.48 0.60 4.73
N HIS A 5 -3.74 -0.66 4.39
CA HIS A 5 -3.80 -1.77 5.35
C HIS A 5 -2.52 -1.92 6.18
N LYS A 6 -1.34 -1.80 5.56
CA LYS A 6 -0.05 -1.87 6.27
C LYS A 6 0.24 -0.62 7.11
N ALA A 7 -0.39 0.51 6.79
CA ALA A 7 -0.24 1.75 7.54
C ALA A 7 -1.11 1.80 8.80
N LYS A 8 -2.05 0.86 8.99
CA LYS A 8 -2.91 0.80 10.17
C LYS A 8 -2.07 0.70 11.45
N GLY A 9 -2.31 1.62 12.39
CA GLY A 9 -1.57 1.69 13.66
C GLY A 9 -0.21 2.40 13.55
N LEU A 10 0.19 2.84 12.35
CA LEU A 10 1.35 3.72 12.15
C LEU A 10 0.90 5.16 11.98
N GLU A 11 1.80 6.09 12.25
CA GLU A 11 1.62 7.53 12.05
C GLU A 11 2.83 8.10 11.31
N PHE A 12 2.58 9.09 10.45
CA PHE A 12 3.61 9.74 9.65
C PHE A 12 3.44 11.26 9.70
N PRO A 13 4.54 12.04 9.79
CA PRO A 13 4.45 13.51 9.76
C PRO A 13 3.71 14.01 8.51
N VAL A 14 4.04 13.41 7.36
CA VAL A 14 3.44 13.75 6.07
C VAL A 14 2.92 12.48 5.41
N VAL A 15 1.68 12.52 4.91
CA VAL A 15 1.07 11.46 4.11
C VAL A 15 0.64 12.02 2.77
N ILE A 16 0.97 11.29 1.72
CA ILE A 16 0.44 11.53 0.38
C ILE A 16 -0.46 10.32 0.07
N TYR A 17 -1.75 10.57 -0.09
CA TYR A 17 -2.72 9.58 -0.52
C TYR A 17 -3.01 9.80 -2.02
N PRO A 18 -2.29 9.09 -2.91
CA PRO A 18 -2.51 9.22 -4.34
C PRO A 18 -3.74 8.44 -4.77
N PHE A 19 -4.34 8.88 -5.87
CA PHE A 19 -5.43 8.16 -6.55
C PHE A 19 -6.68 7.94 -5.69
N ALA A 20 -7.07 8.90 -4.86
CA ALA A 20 -8.24 8.82 -3.98
C ALA A 20 -9.59 8.93 -4.73
N HIS A 21 -9.81 8.05 -5.71
CA HIS A 21 -10.96 7.98 -6.62
C HIS A 21 -11.55 6.56 -6.66
N THR A 22 -11.43 5.83 -5.55
CA THR A 22 -11.95 4.47 -5.39
C THR A 22 -13.48 4.49 -5.35
N GLY A 23 -14.12 3.64 -6.14
CA GLY A 23 -15.56 3.40 -6.08
C GLY A 23 -15.94 2.60 -4.83
N ILE A 24 -16.98 3.04 -4.14
CA ILE A 24 -17.47 2.44 -2.88
C ILE A 24 -18.04 1.04 -3.13
N TYR A 25 -18.65 0.82 -4.30
CA TYR A 25 -19.33 -0.42 -4.66
C TYR A 25 -18.59 -1.22 -5.76
N ASP A 26 -17.35 -0.84 -6.06
CA ASP A 26 -16.54 -1.47 -7.11
C ASP A 26 -15.88 -2.74 -6.56
N GLU A 27 -16.58 -3.87 -6.71
CA GLU A 27 -16.03 -5.20 -6.41
C GLU A 27 -15.74 -5.98 -7.69
N LEU A 28 -14.60 -6.67 -7.72
CA LEU A 28 -14.30 -7.63 -8.79
C LEU A 28 -15.03 -8.94 -8.51
N TYR A 29 -16.01 -9.27 -9.36
CA TYR A 29 -16.81 -10.51 -9.29
C TYR A 29 -17.44 -10.76 -7.91
N PRO A 30 -18.29 -9.86 -7.42
CA PRO A 30 -18.86 -10.03 -6.10
C PRO A 30 -19.76 -11.26 -6.03
N ARG A 31 -19.59 -12.05 -4.97
CA ARG A 31 -20.37 -13.26 -4.71
C ARG A 31 -20.91 -13.23 -3.28
N ILE A 32 -22.12 -13.74 -3.11
CA ILE A 32 -22.81 -13.80 -1.82
C ILE A 32 -23.14 -15.27 -1.52
N TRP A 33 -22.92 -15.68 -0.28
CA TRP A 33 -23.40 -16.95 0.25
C TRP A 33 -24.87 -16.82 0.61
N PHE A 34 -25.73 -17.51 -0.12
CA PHE A 34 -27.16 -17.52 0.09
C PHE A 34 -27.58 -18.78 0.86
N PRO A 35 -28.33 -18.66 1.97
CA PRO A 35 -28.83 -19.82 2.70
C PRO A 35 -29.88 -20.57 1.86
N LEU A 36 -29.84 -21.90 1.92
CA LEU A 36 -30.81 -22.78 1.28
C LEU A 36 -31.39 -23.74 2.32
N ASP A 37 -32.62 -24.20 2.07
CA ASP A 37 -33.17 -25.30 2.85
C ASP A 37 -32.46 -26.60 2.48
N GLU A 38 -31.73 -27.17 3.43
CA GLU A 38 -30.98 -28.41 3.23
C GLU A 38 -31.91 -29.60 2.93
N ALA A 39 -33.17 -29.56 3.38
CA ALA A 39 -34.15 -30.61 3.08
C ALA A 39 -34.55 -30.63 1.61
N ASP A 40 -34.65 -29.46 0.97
CA ASP A 40 -35.06 -29.32 -0.43
C ASP A 40 -33.88 -29.46 -1.40
N TYR A 41 -32.71 -28.94 -1.02
CA TYR A 41 -31.56 -28.80 -1.92
C TYR A 41 -30.38 -29.72 -1.59
N GLY A 42 -30.37 -30.39 -0.43
CA GLY A 42 -29.28 -31.26 0.01
C GLY A 42 -27.97 -30.53 0.35
N ILE A 43 -27.97 -29.20 0.31
CA ILE A 43 -26.85 -28.32 0.69
C ILE A 43 -27.40 -27.10 1.44
N PRO A 44 -26.70 -26.62 2.48
CA PRO A 44 -27.21 -25.52 3.31
C PRO A 44 -26.97 -24.13 2.72
N HIS A 45 -26.06 -23.99 1.73
CA HIS A 45 -25.71 -22.69 1.15
C HIS A 45 -25.37 -22.81 -0.33
N ALA A 46 -25.73 -21.79 -1.11
CA ALA A 46 -25.28 -21.60 -2.49
C ALA A 46 -24.44 -20.33 -2.62
N LEU A 47 -23.51 -20.33 -3.58
CA LEU A 47 -22.71 -19.15 -3.90
C LEU A 47 -23.29 -18.48 -5.15
N LEU A 48 -23.90 -17.32 -4.97
CA LEU A 48 -24.56 -16.57 -6.04
C LEU A 48 -23.72 -15.36 -6.45
N ASN A 49 -23.77 -15.00 -7.73
CA ASN A 49 -23.19 -13.73 -8.19
C ASN A 49 -24.06 -12.58 -7.65
N LYS A 50 -23.44 -11.59 -7.00
CA LYS A 50 -24.15 -10.41 -6.51
C LYS A 50 -24.63 -9.57 -7.70
N ASN A 51 -25.91 -9.68 -8.01
CA ASN A 51 -26.63 -8.78 -8.90
C ASN A 51 -27.85 -8.21 -8.16
N ARG A 52 -28.50 -7.21 -8.76
CA ARG A 52 -29.74 -6.64 -8.19
C ARG A 52 -30.88 -7.66 -8.21
N ASP A 53 -30.85 -8.58 -9.17
CA ASP A 53 -31.87 -9.61 -9.39
C ASP A 53 -32.00 -10.58 -8.19
N ILE A 54 -30.95 -10.76 -7.37
CA ILE A 54 -31.07 -11.54 -6.10
C ILE A 54 -32.17 -10.98 -5.20
N ARG A 55 -32.43 -9.67 -5.22
CA ARG A 55 -33.52 -9.07 -4.43
C ARG A 55 -34.90 -9.59 -4.85
N GLU A 56 -35.04 -10.12 -6.06
CA GLU A 56 -36.29 -10.68 -6.58
C GLU A 56 -36.54 -12.12 -6.11
N LEU A 57 -35.55 -12.79 -5.51
CA LEU A 57 -35.65 -14.18 -5.04
C LEU A 57 -36.48 -14.30 -3.74
N GLY A 58 -36.73 -13.20 -3.05
CA GLY A 58 -37.54 -13.13 -1.82
C GLY A 58 -37.02 -12.10 -0.82
N ASP A 59 -37.81 -11.84 0.22
CA ASP A 59 -37.49 -10.81 1.23
C ASP A 59 -36.19 -11.11 1.98
N GLU A 60 -35.90 -12.39 2.26
CA GLU A 60 -34.65 -12.83 2.89
C GLU A 60 -33.44 -12.53 2.00
N ALA A 61 -33.56 -12.76 0.69
CA ALA A 61 -32.51 -12.48 -0.29
C ALA A 61 -32.28 -10.98 -0.47
N ALA A 62 -33.35 -10.19 -0.44
CA ALA A 62 -33.27 -8.74 -0.46
C ALA A 62 -32.55 -8.19 0.79
N GLY A 63 -32.91 -8.68 1.98
CA GLY A 63 -32.27 -8.31 3.23
C GLY A 63 -30.78 -8.67 3.24
N LEU A 64 -30.43 -9.88 2.79
CA LEU A 64 -29.04 -10.31 2.69
C LEU A 64 -28.21 -9.45 1.72
N TYR A 65 -28.80 -9.06 0.59
CA TYR A 65 -28.16 -8.15 -0.36
C TYR A 65 -27.88 -6.78 0.27
N ASP A 66 -28.86 -6.22 0.97
CA ASP A 66 -28.76 -4.90 1.61
C ASP A 66 -27.71 -4.90 2.72
N ASP A 67 -27.73 -5.91 3.58
CA ASP A 67 -26.71 -6.13 4.62
C ASP A 67 -25.30 -6.20 4.02
N PHE A 68 -25.13 -6.92 2.91
CA PHE A 68 -23.85 -7.03 2.23
C PHE A 68 -23.40 -5.68 1.66
N GLN A 69 -24.32 -4.92 1.03
CA GLN A 69 -24.00 -3.59 0.52
C GLN A 69 -23.58 -2.63 1.63
N SER A 70 -24.30 -2.61 2.75
CA SER A 70 -23.95 -1.77 3.90
C SER A 70 -22.60 -2.16 4.51
N LYS A 71 -22.28 -3.46 4.59
CA LYS A 71 -20.96 -3.93 5.05
C LYS A 71 -19.83 -3.47 4.13
N LEU A 72 -20.04 -3.55 2.81
CA LEU A 72 -19.07 -3.09 1.84
C LEU A 72 -18.83 -1.57 1.97
N GLU A 73 -19.90 -0.80 2.06
CA GLU A 73 -19.81 0.65 2.25
C GLU A 73 -19.03 1.02 3.51
N LEU A 74 -19.31 0.35 4.64
CA LEU A 74 -18.57 0.54 5.88
C LEU A 74 -17.08 0.18 5.75
N ASP A 75 -16.74 -0.90 5.04
CA ASP A 75 -15.35 -1.28 4.82
C ASP A 75 -14.59 -0.24 4.00
N GLN A 76 -15.21 0.29 2.94
CA GLN A 76 -14.61 1.38 2.15
C GLN A 76 -14.42 2.65 2.99
N PHE A 77 -15.39 3.01 3.83
CA PHE A 77 -15.22 4.13 4.76
C PHE A 77 -14.11 3.88 5.78
N ASN A 78 -13.92 2.65 6.25
CA ASN A 78 -12.79 2.32 7.13
C ASN A 78 -11.45 2.52 6.42
N ILE A 79 -11.33 2.11 5.15
CA ILE A 79 -10.12 2.35 4.35
C ILE A 79 -9.85 3.85 4.22
N LEU A 80 -10.87 4.62 3.85
CA LEU A 80 -10.77 6.07 3.72
C LEU A 80 -10.37 6.72 5.06
N TYR A 81 -11.04 6.35 6.15
CA TYR A 81 -10.75 6.83 7.50
C TYR A 81 -9.29 6.57 7.91
N VAL A 82 -8.80 5.34 7.70
CA VAL A 82 -7.40 5.02 8.01
C VAL A 82 -6.47 5.91 7.20
N ALA A 83 -6.68 6.05 5.88
CA ALA A 83 -5.85 6.87 5.00
C ALA A 83 -5.80 8.34 5.43
N LEU A 84 -6.94 8.94 5.77
CA LEU A 84 -7.05 10.34 6.17
C LEU A 84 -6.46 10.62 7.56
N THR A 85 -6.39 9.63 8.44
CA THR A 85 -5.92 9.78 9.83
C THR A 85 -4.47 9.36 10.05
N ARG A 86 -3.73 8.94 9.01
CA ARG A 86 -2.31 8.57 9.15
C ARG A 86 -1.38 9.77 9.29
N ALA A 87 -1.80 10.95 8.81
CA ALA A 87 -1.00 12.16 8.81
C ALA A 87 -1.05 12.86 10.18
N VAL A 88 0.12 13.26 10.69
CA VAL A 88 0.22 14.07 11.92
C VAL A 88 0.27 15.56 11.59
N GLU A 89 1.01 15.96 10.55
CA GLU A 89 1.20 17.38 10.20
C GLU A 89 0.54 17.76 8.89
N ARG A 90 0.74 16.95 7.84
CA ARG A 90 0.25 17.28 6.49
C ARG A 90 -0.30 16.06 5.76
N LEU A 91 -1.46 16.25 5.16
CA LEU A 91 -2.13 15.26 4.32
C LEU A 91 -2.33 15.85 2.92
N TYR A 92 -1.79 15.17 1.92
CA TYR A 92 -2.05 15.47 0.51
C TYR A 92 -2.96 14.40 -0.08
N ILE A 93 -4.09 14.80 -0.64
CA ILE A 93 -5.05 13.90 -1.28
C ILE A 93 -5.05 14.23 -2.76
N ILE A 94 -4.71 13.25 -3.60
CA ILE A 94 -4.71 13.43 -5.06
C ILE A 94 -5.83 12.57 -5.62
N THR A 95 -6.82 13.20 -6.24
CA THR A 95 -7.99 12.51 -6.81
C THR A 95 -8.28 13.00 -8.22
N LYS A 96 -9.23 12.34 -8.89
CA LYS A 96 -9.73 12.74 -10.20
C LYS A 96 -10.94 13.64 -10.05
N LYS A 97 -11.10 14.60 -10.97
CA LYS A 97 -12.33 15.37 -11.12
C LYS A 97 -13.37 14.52 -11.86
N ASP A 98 -13.98 13.58 -11.14
CA ASP A 98 -15.02 12.70 -11.70
C ASP A 98 -16.41 13.29 -11.46
N THR A 99 -16.80 14.25 -12.29
CA THR A 99 -18.18 14.75 -12.39
C THR A 99 -18.92 14.03 -13.51
N ASP A 100 -20.21 13.73 -13.32
CA ASP A 100 -21.05 13.23 -14.41
C ASP A 100 -21.20 14.27 -15.53
N ALA A 101 -21.69 13.83 -16.69
CA ALA A 101 -21.94 14.69 -17.86
C ALA A 101 -22.89 15.88 -17.57
N ARG A 102 -23.59 15.86 -16.44
CA ARG A 102 -24.48 16.92 -15.94
C ARG A 102 -23.85 17.78 -14.83
N GLY A 103 -22.56 17.62 -14.52
CA GLY A 103 -21.87 18.31 -13.43
C GLY A 103 -22.20 17.79 -12.02
N ALA A 104 -23.00 16.73 -11.92
CA ALA A 104 -23.36 16.09 -10.65
C ALA A 104 -22.18 15.26 -10.11
N GLU A 105 -22.01 15.28 -8.79
CA GLU A 105 -20.98 14.49 -8.11
C GLU A 105 -21.36 13.00 -8.03
N LYS A 106 -20.38 12.13 -8.29
CA LYS A 106 -20.53 10.68 -8.14
C LYS A 106 -20.47 10.26 -6.68
N ARG A 107 -21.63 10.16 -6.02
CA ARG A 107 -21.72 9.79 -4.59
C ARG A 107 -21.23 8.38 -4.27
N ASN A 108 -21.09 7.52 -5.28
CA ASN A 108 -20.58 6.16 -5.15
C ASN A 108 -19.04 6.06 -5.23
N CYS A 109 -18.31 7.17 -5.16
CA CYS A 109 -16.86 7.20 -5.28
C CYS A 109 -16.25 8.25 -4.34
N PHE A 110 -15.03 8.00 -3.84
CA PHE A 110 -14.33 8.95 -2.98
C PHE A 110 -14.09 10.30 -3.65
N SER A 111 -13.82 10.34 -4.96
CA SER A 111 -13.66 11.61 -5.69
C SER A 111 -14.93 12.46 -5.59
N GLY A 112 -16.10 11.87 -5.80
CA GLY A 112 -17.37 12.57 -5.65
C GLY A 112 -17.70 12.96 -4.21
N LEU A 113 -17.27 12.19 -3.21
CA LEU A 113 -17.41 12.58 -1.79
C LEU A 113 -16.57 13.82 -1.44
N PHE A 114 -15.33 13.93 -1.94
CA PHE A 114 -14.53 15.13 -1.74
C PHE A 114 -15.14 16.35 -2.43
N ILE A 115 -15.65 16.17 -3.66
CA ILE A 115 -16.38 17.24 -4.37
C ILE A 115 -17.63 17.64 -3.59
N HIS A 116 -18.39 16.67 -3.07
CA HIS A 116 -19.57 16.93 -2.24
C HIS A 116 -19.22 17.75 -0.99
N TYR A 117 -18.14 17.39 -0.30
CA TYR A 117 -17.64 18.15 0.86
C TYR A 117 -17.27 19.59 0.49
N LEU A 118 -16.55 19.80 -0.63
CA LEU A 118 -16.21 21.15 -1.10
C LEU A 118 -17.46 21.95 -1.46
N LYS A 119 -18.48 21.31 -2.04
CA LYS A 119 -19.77 21.94 -2.34
C LYS A 119 -20.54 22.30 -1.06
N SER A 120 -20.55 21.44 -0.04
CA SER A 120 -21.24 21.73 1.23
C SER A 120 -20.59 22.88 1.99
N GLU A 121 -19.27 23.02 1.88
CA GLU A 121 -18.52 24.16 2.44
C GLU A 121 -18.57 25.42 1.56
N SER A 122 -19.28 25.39 0.42
CA SER A 122 -19.35 26.48 -0.57
C SER A 122 -17.98 26.91 -1.13
N LEU A 123 -17.00 26.00 -1.12
CA LEU A 123 -15.63 26.24 -1.62
C LEU A 123 -15.44 25.72 -3.04
N TRP A 124 -16.35 24.89 -3.55
CA TRP A 124 -16.20 24.24 -4.85
C TRP A 124 -16.24 25.23 -6.02
N ASN A 125 -15.19 25.18 -6.85
CA ASN A 125 -15.11 25.90 -8.11
C ASN A 125 -14.70 24.94 -9.24
N GLU A 126 -15.33 25.04 -10.42
CA GLU A 126 -15.06 24.12 -11.52
C GLU A 126 -13.67 24.30 -12.15
N THR A 127 -13.13 25.51 -12.10
CA THR A 127 -11.80 25.81 -12.68
C THR A 127 -10.65 25.49 -11.72
N GLU A 128 -10.94 25.40 -10.42
CA GLU A 128 -9.93 25.12 -9.39
C GLU A 128 -9.73 23.62 -9.22
N THR A 129 -8.45 23.23 -9.19
CA THR A 129 -8.01 21.83 -9.05
C THR A 129 -7.26 21.58 -7.75
N GLU A 130 -6.95 22.64 -6.99
CA GLU A 130 -6.18 22.58 -5.76
C GLU A 130 -6.94 23.33 -4.66
N TYR A 131 -7.15 22.65 -3.53
CA TYR A 131 -7.83 23.18 -2.36
C TYR A 131 -6.93 22.94 -1.16
N THR A 132 -6.68 23.99 -0.37
CA THR A 132 -5.82 23.92 0.81
C THR A 132 -6.59 24.33 2.06
N PHE A 133 -6.38 23.55 3.13
CA PHE A 133 -6.97 23.80 4.44
C PHE A 133 -5.87 23.91 5.50
N GLY A 134 -6.06 24.82 6.46
CA GLY A 134 -5.11 25.04 7.55
C GLY A 134 -3.83 25.79 7.13
N THR A 135 -2.79 25.68 7.96
CA THR A 135 -1.51 26.38 7.74
C THR A 135 -0.36 25.39 7.55
N PRO A 136 0.56 25.61 6.60
CA PRO A 136 1.66 24.69 6.30
C PRO A 136 2.83 24.81 7.30
N VAL A 137 2.56 24.93 8.60
CA VAL A 137 3.61 25.05 9.63
C VAL A 137 4.01 23.67 10.11
N ARG A 138 5.32 23.39 10.18
CA ARG A 138 5.85 22.14 10.72
C ARG A 138 5.82 22.20 12.25
N SER A 139 5.13 21.26 12.89
CA SER A 139 5.00 21.21 14.35
C SER A 139 6.03 20.29 15.02
N SER A 140 6.62 19.33 14.31
CA SER A 140 7.60 18.39 14.85
C SER A 140 9.02 18.97 14.88
N PRO A 141 9.79 18.70 15.95
CA PRO A 141 11.21 19.02 15.98
C PRO A 141 11.93 18.25 14.87
N GLU A 142 12.90 18.88 14.21
CA GLU A 142 13.77 18.18 13.28
C GLU A 142 14.44 17.01 13.99
N LYS A 143 14.15 15.78 13.55
CA LYS A 143 15.03 14.65 13.87
C LYS A 143 16.41 15.05 13.36
N PRO A 144 17.47 15.00 14.20
CA PRO A 144 18.80 15.40 13.76
C PRO A 144 19.19 14.60 12.52
N SER A 145 19.31 15.28 11.38
CA SER A 145 19.80 14.73 10.13
C SER A 145 21.28 14.43 10.30
N GLY A 146 21.60 13.29 10.89
CA GLY A 146 22.98 12.98 11.25
C GLY A 146 23.11 11.90 12.30
N ILE A 147 22.38 10.79 12.17
CA ILE A 147 22.91 9.55 12.72
C ILE A 147 24.06 9.17 11.79
N ARG A 148 25.26 9.73 12.03
CA ARG A 148 26.48 9.03 11.62
C ARG A 148 26.31 7.63 12.21
N PRO A 149 26.30 6.54 11.41
CA PRO A 149 26.28 5.22 12.00
C PRO A 149 27.42 5.22 13.01
N LYS A 150 27.11 5.05 14.30
CA LYS A 150 28.15 4.88 15.31
C LYS A 150 28.94 3.68 14.83
N THR A 151 30.11 3.92 14.26
CA THR A 151 31.03 2.87 13.87
C THR A 151 31.41 2.22 15.18
N LEU A 152 30.81 1.06 15.46
CA LEU A 152 31.24 0.27 16.60
C LEU A 152 32.70 -0.08 16.31
N PRO A 153 33.66 0.37 17.13
CA PRO A 153 35.04 -0.01 16.93
C PRO A 153 35.09 -1.55 16.97
N PHE A 154 35.56 -2.14 15.88
CA PHE A 154 35.73 -3.59 15.79
C PHE A 154 36.84 -3.99 16.76
N MET A 155 36.45 -4.36 17.98
CA MET A 155 37.37 -4.87 18.99
C MET A 155 37.51 -6.38 18.81
N THR A 156 38.64 -6.81 18.24
CA THR A 156 39.07 -8.20 18.36
C THR A 156 40.02 -8.32 19.52
N HIS A 157 39.70 -9.16 20.51
CA HIS A 157 40.72 -9.62 21.44
C HIS A 157 41.75 -10.45 20.66
N PRO A 158 43.06 -10.30 20.90
CA PRO A 158 44.10 -11.09 20.22
C PRO A 158 43.85 -12.61 20.33
N LEU A 159 43.32 -13.05 21.48
CA LEU A 159 42.95 -14.44 21.76
C LEU A 159 41.71 -14.93 20.98
N PHE A 160 40.95 -14.03 20.36
CA PHE A 160 39.74 -14.36 19.60
C PHE A 160 40.04 -14.71 18.15
N LYS A 161 41.17 -14.21 17.60
CA LYS A 161 41.61 -14.46 16.22
C LYS A 161 41.84 -15.95 15.94
N ASP A 162 42.41 -16.66 16.92
CA ASP A 162 42.76 -18.08 16.78
C ASP A 162 41.62 -19.03 17.20
N ARG A 163 40.57 -18.50 17.85
CA ARG A 163 39.37 -19.27 18.26
C ARG A 163 38.22 -19.17 17.25
N LEU A 164 38.26 -18.19 16.35
CA LEU A 164 37.23 -18.01 15.33
C LEU A 164 37.51 -18.90 14.10
N ARG A 165 37.17 -20.19 14.19
CA ARG A 165 37.09 -21.06 13.01
C ARG A 165 35.80 -20.77 12.25
N VAL A 166 35.82 -19.75 11.40
CA VAL A 166 34.71 -19.49 10.46
C VAL A 166 34.79 -20.53 9.35
N VAL A 167 33.83 -21.45 9.33
CA VAL A 167 33.68 -22.43 8.27
C VAL A 167 33.13 -21.71 7.03
N THR A 168 34.02 -21.36 6.10
CA THR A 168 33.70 -20.67 4.85
C THR A 168 32.86 -21.52 3.87
N ARG A 169 32.65 -22.81 4.15
CA ARG A 169 31.76 -23.68 3.36
C ARG A 169 30.28 -23.29 3.46
N ALA A 170 29.87 -22.54 4.49
CA ALA A 170 28.50 -22.06 4.59
C ALA A 170 28.14 -21.13 3.42
N GLY A 171 29.00 -20.18 3.03
CA GLY A 171 28.73 -19.28 1.90
C GLY A 171 28.49 -20.00 0.57
N SER A 172 29.22 -21.09 0.34
CA SER A 172 29.02 -22.00 -0.80
C SER A 172 27.68 -22.75 -0.74
N LEU A 173 27.18 -23.08 0.47
CA LEU A 173 25.86 -23.68 0.67
C LEU A 173 24.73 -22.65 0.47
N TRP A 174 24.94 -21.39 0.85
CA TRP A 174 23.97 -20.29 0.64
C TRP A 174 23.85 -19.90 -0.84
N ASP A 175 24.95 -19.85 -1.59
CA ASP A 175 24.90 -19.61 -3.04
C ASP A 175 24.34 -20.80 -3.82
N ALA A 176 24.51 -22.04 -3.32
CA ALA A 176 23.87 -23.22 -3.89
C ALA A 176 22.35 -23.27 -3.65
N LEU A 177 21.85 -22.59 -2.61
CA LEU A 177 20.43 -22.46 -2.28
C LEU A 177 19.74 -21.29 -3.01
N GLN A 178 20.49 -20.39 -3.63
CA GLN A 178 19.91 -19.28 -4.38
C GLN A 178 19.37 -19.76 -5.73
N PRO A 179 18.13 -19.42 -6.10
CA PRO A 179 17.63 -19.73 -7.44
C PRO A 179 18.57 -19.12 -8.49
N PRO A 180 18.87 -19.81 -9.61
CA PRO A 180 19.77 -19.32 -10.65
C PRO A 180 19.46 -17.88 -11.14
N ALA A 181 18.20 -17.46 -11.05
CA ALA A 181 17.72 -16.13 -11.40
C ALA A 181 18.33 -15.01 -10.54
N GLU A 182 18.50 -15.21 -9.22
CA GLU A 182 19.07 -14.18 -8.33
C GLU A 182 20.57 -13.96 -8.60
N ARG A 183 21.29 -15.04 -8.92
CA ARG A 183 22.69 -14.95 -9.36
C ARG A 183 22.84 -14.15 -10.65
N ILE A 184 21.96 -14.37 -11.63
CA ILE A 184 21.96 -13.63 -12.91
C ILE A 184 21.64 -12.14 -12.69
N LYS A 185 20.70 -11.81 -11.80
CA LYS A 185 20.38 -10.40 -11.46
C LYS A 185 21.57 -9.69 -10.84
N ARG A 186 22.32 -10.33 -9.93
CA ARG A 186 23.53 -9.77 -9.32
C ARG A 186 24.61 -9.47 -10.37
N TYR A 187 24.90 -10.41 -11.27
CA TYR A 187 25.85 -10.16 -12.36
C TYR A 187 25.40 -9.04 -13.30
N ARG A 188 24.12 -9.00 -13.67
CA ARG A 188 23.60 -7.89 -14.50
C ARG A 188 23.73 -6.54 -13.79
N HIS A 189 23.46 -6.49 -12.49
CA HIS A 189 23.61 -5.27 -11.70
C HIS A 189 25.07 -4.78 -11.67
N LEU A 190 26.03 -5.70 -11.45
CA LEU A 190 27.45 -5.36 -11.47
C LEU A 190 27.91 -4.88 -12.85
N LEU A 191 27.51 -5.59 -13.92
CA LEU A 191 27.87 -5.22 -15.29
C LEU A 191 27.25 -3.88 -15.70
N SER A 192 26.07 -3.53 -15.20
CA SER A 192 25.44 -2.23 -15.49
C SER A 192 26.24 -1.04 -14.95
N GLY A 193 27.09 -1.25 -13.95
CA GLY A 193 27.96 -0.21 -13.39
C GLY A 193 29.25 0.01 -14.18
N ILE A 194 29.57 -0.87 -15.13
CA ILE A 194 30.82 -0.84 -15.91
C ILE A 194 30.52 -0.23 -17.27
N VAL A 195 30.92 1.03 -17.47
CA VAL A 195 30.79 1.73 -18.76
C VAL A 195 32.11 1.68 -19.53
N SER A 196 33.24 1.71 -18.83
CA SER A 196 34.59 1.63 -19.40
C SER A 196 35.50 0.67 -18.62
N ALA A 197 36.63 0.25 -19.21
CA ALA A 197 37.54 -0.71 -18.58
C ALA A 197 38.12 -0.23 -17.23
N SER A 198 38.21 1.09 -17.01
CA SER A 198 38.66 1.68 -15.75
C SER A 198 37.61 1.62 -14.63
N ASP A 199 36.32 1.41 -14.95
CA ASP A 199 35.24 1.31 -13.98
C ASP A 199 35.22 -0.03 -13.22
N VAL A 200 35.86 -1.07 -13.77
CA VAL A 200 35.86 -2.43 -13.22
C VAL A 200 36.32 -2.43 -11.76
N SER A 201 37.46 -1.80 -11.47
CA SER A 201 38.03 -1.75 -10.12
C SER A 201 37.14 -0.99 -9.13
N ARG A 202 36.46 0.07 -9.58
CA ARG A 202 35.54 0.87 -8.74
C ARG A 202 34.28 0.08 -8.41
N VAL A 203 33.69 -0.58 -9.41
CA VAL A 203 32.46 -1.35 -9.26
C VAL A 203 32.68 -2.56 -8.36
N ILE A 204 33.77 -3.29 -8.54
CA ILE A 204 34.12 -4.44 -7.67
C ILE A 204 34.34 -3.99 -6.23
N ARG A 205 35.06 -2.89 -6.00
CA ARG A 205 35.28 -2.37 -4.65
C ARG A 205 33.97 -1.96 -3.97
N THR A 206 33.10 -1.27 -4.70
CA THR A 206 31.78 -0.85 -4.18
C THR A 206 30.91 -2.07 -3.86
N ALA A 207 30.97 -3.10 -4.69
CA ALA A 207 30.21 -4.33 -4.49
C ALA A 207 30.70 -5.13 -3.26
N PHE A 208 32.02 -5.12 -3.01
CA PHE A 208 32.60 -5.70 -1.79
C PHE A 208 32.20 -4.93 -0.53
N GLU A 209 32.23 -3.58 -0.58
CA GLU A 209 31.82 -2.73 0.54
C GLU A 209 30.33 -2.84 0.88
N THR A 210 29.49 -3.17 -0.10
CA THR A 210 28.04 -3.35 0.06
C THR A 210 27.63 -4.80 0.34
N GLY A 211 28.57 -5.75 0.35
CA GLY A 211 28.31 -7.18 0.57
C GLY A 211 27.56 -7.86 -0.58
N ALA A 212 27.61 -7.30 -1.79
CA ALA A 212 27.00 -7.88 -2.98
C ALA A 212 27.85 -9.00 -3.60
N ILE A 213 29.15 -9.04 -3.29
CA ILE A 213 30.14 -10.10 -3.57
C ILE A 213 31.17 -10.18 -2.44
#